data_AF-A0A814N8J3-F1
#
_entry.id   AF-A0A814N8J3-F1
#
_cell.length_a   1.000
_cell.length_b   1.000
_cell.length_c   1.000
_cell.angle_alpha   90.00
_cell.angle_beta   90.00
_cell.angle_gamma   90.00
#
_symmetry.space_group_name_H-M   'P 1'
#
loop_
_entity.id
_entity.type
_entity.pdbx_description
1 polymer ?
#
loop_
_entity_poly.entity_id
_entity_poly.type
_entity_poly.pdbx_seq_one_letter_code
_entity_poly.pdbx_strand_id
1 'polypeptide(L)'
;MIVIIMVRSSCLLLLVALLATVYSKDYFVEKFEDESYKSRWVQSTAKPDLGEFKLSHGKFYGDAKKDLGLQTSQDARFYGISAKFDSFSNEGKTLVIQFTVKHEQKIDCGGGYAKIYPGDVDQTGLTGDSVYNIMFGPDICGYSTKKVHVIFTYKGKNLLIKKDIKCKDDELTHLYTLILNPDNTYEV
;
A
#
# COMPACT_ATOMS: atom_id res chain seq x y z
N MET A 1 15.53 -17.23 35.25
CA MET A 1 16.85 -17.91 35.19
C MET A 1 17.91 -16.85 35.37
N ILE A 2 18.57 -16.82 36.53
CA ILE A 2 19.58 -15.80 36.86
C ILE A 2 20.94 -16.37 36.43
N VAL A 3 21.66 -15.64 35.57
CA VAL A 3 23.04 -15.96 35.20
C VAL A 3 23.93 -14.85 35.76
N ILE A 4 24.86 -15.21 36.64
CA ILE A 4 25.91 -14.32 37.14
C ILE A 4 27.17 -14.63 36.34
N ILE A 5 27.74 -13.64 35.66
CA ILE A 5 29.00 -13.76 34.92
C ILE A 5 30.03 -12.82 35.56
N MET A 6 31.13 -13.38 36.07
CA MET A 6 32.33 -12.64 36.43
C MET A 6 33.21 -12.46 35.20
N VAL A 7 33.51 -11.20 34.83
CA VAL A 7 34.49 -10.87 33.77
C VAL A 7 35.63 -10.07 34.38
N ARG A 8 36.87 -10.52 34.14
CA ARG A 8 38.10 -9.82 34.55
C ARG A 8 38.29 -8.54 33.72
N SER A 9 38.51 -7.42 34.42
CA SER A 9 38.96 -6.13 33.89
C SER A 9 40.16 -6.31 32.97
N SER A 10 39.99 -6.04 31.68
CA SER A 10 41.01 -5.47 30.77
C SER A 10 40.57 -5.36 29.29
N CYS A 11 39.31 -5.63 28.94
CA CYS A 11 38.82 -5.48 27.56
C CYS A 11 37.48 -4.73 27.48
N LEU A 12 37.37 -3.61 28.21
CA LEU A 12 36.11 -2.86 28.41
C LEU A 12 35.75 -1.90 27.25
N LEU A 13 36.34 -2.03 26.06
CA LEU A 13 36.15 -1.07 24.95
C LEU A 13 35.54 -1.65 23.66
N LEU A 14 35.14 -2.92 23.62
CA LEU A 14 34.65 -3.56 22.39
C LEU A 14 33.31 -4.30 22.50
N LEU A 15 32.61 -4.19 23.64
CA LEU A 15 31.37 -4.93 23.88
C LEU A 15 30.15 -4.06 24.22
N VAL A 16 30.11 -2.83 23.74
CA VAL A 16 28.84 -2.14 23.50
C VAL A 16 28.54 -2.29 22.01
N ALA A 17 28.35 -3.54 21.57
CA ALA A 17 27.68 -3.79 20.31
C ALA A 17 26.28 -3.19 20.48
N LEU A 18 26.05 -2.05 19.82
CA LEU A 18 24.75 -1.39 19.76
C LEU A 18 23.72 -2.45 19.32
N LEU A 19 22.93 -2.92 20.28
CA LEU A 19 21.62 -3.50 19.99
C LEU A 19 20.76 -2.34 19.50
N ALA A 20 20.96 -1.92 18.24
CA ALA A 20 20.02 -1.09 17.54
C ALA A 20 18.77 -1.95 17.33
N THR A 21 17.85 -1.91 18.30
CA THR A 21 16.53 -2.50 18.15
C THR A 21 15.82 -1.73 17.05
N VAL A 22 15.76 -2.29 15.85
CA VAL A 22 14.96 -1.75 14.76
C VAL A 22 13.49 -1.93 15.17
N TYR A 23 12.88 -0.84 15.62
CA TYR A 23 11.46 -0.80 15.96
C TYR A 23 10.66 -0.43 14.71
N SER A 24 9.90 -1.38 14.18
CA SER A 24 8.87 -1.11 13.16
C SER A 24 7.51 -0.99 13.85
N LYS A 25 6.76 0.06 13.51
CA LYS A 25 5.36 0.19 13.92
C LYS A 25 4.47 -0.04 12.71
N ASP A 26 3.61 -1.04 12.81
CA ASP A 26 2.59 -1.31 11.80
C ASP A 26 1.42 -0.35 12.02
N TYR A 27 1.23 0.60 11.09
CA TYR A 27 0.11 1.56 11.15
C TYR A 27 -1.18 0.99 10.56
N PHE A 28 -1.07 0.15 9.54
CA PHE A 28 -2.21 -0.48 8.89
C PHE A 28 -1.80 -1.83 8.31
N VAL A 29 -2.59 -2.86 8.62
CA VAL A 29 -2.44 -4.21 8.07
C VAL A 29 -3.82 -4.74 7.73
N GLU A 30 -4.01 -5.10 6.47
CA GLU A 30 -5.19 -5.79 5.98
C GLU A 30 -4.75 -7.04 5.22
N LYS A 31 -5.35 -8.17 5.59
CA LYS A 31 -5.06 -9.50 5.02
C LYS A 31 -6.30 -10.15 4.40
N PHE A 32 -7.48 -9.56 4.59
CA PHE A 32 -8.74 -10.05 4.04
C PHE A 32 -9.04 -11.52 4.34
N GLU A 33 -8.80 -11.95 5.58
CA GLU A 33 -8.97 -13.36 6.00
C GLU A 33 -10.43 -13.84 5.89
N ASP A 34 -11.39 -12.92 5.99
CA ASP A 34 -12.83 -13.14 5.83
C ASP A 34 -13.58 -11.82 5.59
N GLU A 35 -14.91 -11.87 5.64
CA GLU A 35 -15.84 -10.74 5.44
C GLU A 35 -15.76 -9.63 6.52
N SER A 36 -14.98 -9.82 7.59
CA SER A 36 -14.81 -8.81 8.66
C SER A 36 -14.22 -7.49 8.15
N TYR A 37 -13.55 -7.49 6.99
CA TYR A 37 -13.06 -6.27 6.34
C TYR A 37 -14.18 -5.24 6.14
N LYS A 38 -15.44 -5.67 5.95
CA LYS A 38 -16.61 -4.78 5.80
C LYS A 38 -16.86 -3.88 7.00
N SER A 39 -16.33 -4.22 8.18
CA SER A 39 -16.41 -3.35 9.37
C SER A 39 -15.39 -2.20 9.35
N ARG A 40 -14.32 -2.32 8.54
CA ARG A 40 -13.21 -1.36 8.46
C ARG A 40 -13.18 -0.57 7.15
N TRP A 41 -13.62 -1.19 6.06
CA TRP A 41 -13.62 -0.61 4.72
C TRP A 41 -14.96 0.03 4.40
N VAL A 42 -14.90 1.28 3.98
CA VAL A 42 -16.06 2.10 3.60
C VAL A 42 -16.04 2.29 2.09
N GLN A 43 -17.11 1.87 1.43
CA GLN A 43 -17.34 2.14 0.02
C GLN A 43 -17.80 3.59 -0.15
N SER A 44 -17.21 4.30 -1.12
CA SER A 44 -17.63 5.64 -1.49
C SER A 44 -19.04 5.59 -2.08
N THR A 45 -19.83 6.62 -1.79
CA THR A 45 -21.17 6.85 -2.35
C THR A 45 -21.20 8.13 -3.20
N ALA A 46 -20.04 8.68 -3.55
CA ALA A 46 -19.92 9.94 -4.28
C ALA A 46 -20.51 9.91 -5.70
N LYS A 47 -20.69 8.71 -6.27
CA LYS A 47 -21.37 8.49 -7.56
C LYS A 47 -22.29 7.28 -7.46
N PRO A 48 -23.46 7.28 -8.14
CA PRO A 48 -24.43 6.20 -8.06
C PRO A 48 -23.98 4.92 -8.79
N ASP A 49 -22.99 5.00 -9.68
CA ASP A 49 -22.57 3.92 -10.56
C ASP A 49 -21.15 3.41 -10.27
N LEU A 50 -20.67 3.57 -9.03
CA LEU A 50 -19.42 2.98 -8.59
C LEU A 50 -19.51 1.45 -8.60
N GLY A 51 -18.43 0.82 -9.03
CA GLY A 51 -18.28 -0.63 -8.98
C GLY A 51 -18.17 -1.15 -7.54
N GLU A 52 -18.54 -2.40 -7.37
CA GLU A 52 -18.55 -3.14 -6.12
C GLU A 52 -17.33 -4.05 -6.03
N PHE A 53 -16.68 -4.03 -4.88
CA PHE A 53 -15.65 -5.00 -4.54
C PHE A 53 -16.30 -6.27 -3.96
N LYS A 54 -15.74 -7.41 -4.32
CA LYS A 54 -16.08 -8.72 -3.75
C LYS A 54 -14.86 -9.34 -3.11
N LEU A 55 -15.06 -10.06 -2.02
CA LEU A 55 -14.01 -10.87 -1.42
C LEU A 55 -13.82 -12.15 -2.24
N SER A 56 -12.62 -12.37 -2.76
CA SER A 56 -12.34 -13.48 -3.66
C SER A 56 -10.85 -13.77 -3.71
N HIS A 57 -10.48 -15.04 -3.92
CA HIS A 57 -9.11 -15.47 -4.24
C HIS A 57 -8.90 -15.67 -5.75
N GLY A 58 -9.93 -15.39 -6.57
CA GLY A 58 -9.91 -15.58 -8.01
C GLY A 58 -10.03 -17.05 -8.44
N LYS A 59 -9.84 -17.31 -9.74
CA LYS A 59 -9.94 -18.63 -10.37
C LYS A 59 -8.77 -19.55 -10.05
N PHE A 60 -7.60 -18.98 -9.79
CA PHE A 60 -6.39 -19.73 -9.41
C PHE A 60 -5.65 -18.99 -8.30
N TYR A 61 -5.07 -19.72 -7.36
CA TYR A 61 -4.47 -19.17 -6.14
C TYR A 61 -3.40 -20.15 -5.62
N GLY A 62 -2.52 -19.66 -4.75
CA GLY A 62 -1.61 -20.49 -3.98
C GLY A 62 -2.31 -21.11 -2.77
N ASP A 63 -3.06 -20.32 -2.02
CA ASP A 63 -3.82 -20.73 -0.83
C ASP A 63 -5.18 -20.02 -0.80
N ALA A 64 -6.27 -20.79 -0.86
CA ALA A 64 -7.63 -20.26 -0.96
C ALA A 64 -8.02 -19.31 0.19
N LYS A 65 -7.41 -19.47 1.38
CA LYS A 65 -7.72 -18.62 2.54
C LYS A 65 -6.82 -17.41 2.61
N LYS A 66 -5.53 -17.57 2.28
CA LYS A 66 -4.55 -16.47 2.39
C LYS A 66 -4.56 -15.52 1.21
N ASP A 67 -5.00 -16.01 0.04
CA ASP A 67 -5.04 -15.22 -1.19
C ASP A 67 -6.40 -14.55 -1.41
N LEU A 68 -7.28 -14.55 -0.40
CA LEU A 68 -8.47 -13.71 -0.41
C LEU A 68 -8.06 -12.22 -0.48
N GLY A 69 -8.78 -11.45 -1.28
CA GLY A 69 -8.60 -10.01 -1.39
C GLY A 69 -9.80 -9.33 -2.01
N LEU A 70 -9.72 -8.01 -2.13
CA LEU A 70 -10.73 -7.22 -2.82
C LEU A 70 -10.58 -7.36 -4.33
N GLN A 71 -11.58 -7.96 -4.97
CA GLN A 71 -11.68 -8.10 -6.41
C GLN A 71 -12.75 -7.14 -6.95
N THR A 72 -12.37 -6.32 -7.94
CA THR A 72 -13.32 -5.54 -8.75
C THR A 72 -14.24 -6.48 -9.53
N SER A 73 -15.55 -6.24 -9.51
CA SER A 73 -16.54 -7.23 -9.99
C SER A 73 -17.34 -6.86 -11.23
N GLN A 74 -17.17 -5.65 -11.74
CA GLN A 74 -17.87 -5.11 -12.92
C GLN A 74 -16.89 -4.39 -13.86
N ASP A 75 -17.05 -4.61 -15.16
CA ASP A 75 -16.26 -3.97 -16.21
C ASP A 75 -16.66 -2.50 -16.39
N ALA A 76 -15.71 -1.69 -16.88
CA ALA A 76 -15.93 -0.28 -17.22
C ALA A 76 -16.55 0.57 -16.09
N ARG A 77 -16.12 0.35 -14.85
CA ARG A 77 -16.57 1.06 -13.66
C ARG A 77 -15.44 1.79 -12.97
N PHE A 78 -15.74 2.94 -12.39
CA PHE A 78 -14.89 3.54 -11.37
C PHE A 78 -15.11 2.83 -10.04
N TYR A 79 -14.05 2.73 -9.25
CA TYR A 79 -14.09 2.11 -7.93
C TYR A 79 -13.60 3.09 -6.86
N GLY A 80 -14.18 2.99 -5.67
CA GLY A 80 -13.80 3.82 -4.52
C GLY A 80 -14.13 3.11 -3.22
N ILE A 81 -13.10 2.61 -2.54
CA ILE A 81 -13.20 2.02 -1.21
C ILE A 81 -11.99 2.49 -0.39
N SER A 82 -12.17 2.69 0.91
CA SER A 82 -11.10 3.16 1.79
C SER A 82 -11.21 2.54 3.18
N ALA A 83 -10.07 2.35 3.85
CA ALA A 83 -10.02 1.95 5.25
C ALA A 83 -9.32 3.03 6.06
N LYS A 84 -9.95 3.44 7.17
CA LYS A 84 -9.35 4.36 8.12
C LYS A 84 -8.45 3.60 9.11
N PHE A 85 -7.36 4.22 9.50
CA PHE A 85 -6.44 3.74 10.53
C PHE A 85 -5.94 4.91 11.37
N ASP A 86 -5.20 4.62 12.43
CA ASP A 86 -4.68 5.65 13.33
C ASP A 86 -3.81 6.66 12.58
N SER A 87 -4.20 7.93 12.66
CA SER A 87 -3.44 9.03 12.05
C SER A 87 -2.00 9.05 12.57
N PHE A 88 -1.05 9.26 11.67
CA PHE A 88 0.36 9.37 12.00
C PHE A 88 1.07 10.39 11.10
N SER A 89 2.30 10.75 11.46
CA SER A 89 3.23 11.51 10.62
C SER A 89 4.50 10.70 10.37
N ASN A 90 5.01 10.73 9.15
CA ASN A 90 6.30 10.16 8.78
C ASN A 90 7.46 11.16 8.93
N GLU A 91 7.24 12.32 9.55
CA GLU A 91 8.30 13.28 9.84
C GLU A 91 9.44 12.64 10.65
N GLY A 92 10.67 12.75 10.13
CA GLY A 92 11.86 12.14 10.73
C GLY A 92 11.88 10.61 10.72
N LYS A 93 10.99 9.93 9.99
CA LYS A 93 10.86 8.47 9.97
C LYS A 93 10.75 7.93 8.55
N THR A 94 11.19 6.69 8.35
CA THR A 94 10.93 5.96 7.11
C THR A 94 9.45 5.55 7.05
N LEU A 95 8.81 5.76 5.89
CA LEU A 95 7.48 5.26 5.57
C LEU A 95 7.59 4.15 4.52
N VAL A 96 6.94 3.02 4.77
CA VAL A 96 6.81 1.92 3.81
C VAL A 96 5.34 1.71 3.48
N ILE A 97 5.01 1.72 2.18
CA ILE A 97 3.68 1.39 1.66
C ILE A 97 3.85 0.15 0.81
N GLN A 98 3.14 -0.93 1.16
CA GLN A 98 3.28 -2.22 0.47
C GLN A 98 1.93 -2.90 0.30
N PHE A 99 1.68 -3.44 -0.88
CA PHE A 99 0.51 -4.24 -1.17
C PHE A 99 0.75 -5.14 -2.39
N THR A 100 -0.11 -6.15 -2.55
CA THR A 100 -0.08 -7.04 -3.72
C THR A 100 -1.19 -6.68 -4.70
N VAL A 101 -0.90 -6.76 -6.00
CA VAL A 101 -1.88 -6.62 -7.08
C VAL A 101 -1.82 -7.85 -7.97
N LYS A 102 -2.99 -8.35 -8.36
CA LYS A 102 -3.14 -9.45 -9.30
C LYS A 102 -4.18 -9.07 -10.35
N HIS A 103 -3.74 -8.94 -11.60
CA HIS A 103 -4.64 -8.70 -12.73
C HIS A 103 -5.02 -10.02 -13.42
N GLU A 104 -5.75 -10.87 -12.70
CA GLU A 104 -6.16 -12.21 -13.17
C GLU A 104 -6.88 -12.18 -14.54
N GLN A 105 -7.58 -11.09 -14.84
CA GLN A 105 -8.45 -10.95 -16.00
C GLN A 105 -7.72 -10.59 -17.31
N LYS A 106 -6.38 -10.55 -17.32
CA LYS A 106 -5.59 -9.97 -18.44
C LYS A 106 -6.05 -8.54 -18.77
N ILE A 107 -5.89 -7.66 -17.79
CA ILE A 107 -6.41 -6.29 -17.87
C ILE A 107 -5.91 -5.55 -19.12
N ASP A 108 -6.83 -4.90 -19.84
CA ASP A 108 -6.54 -4.09 -21.01
C ASP A 108 -6.33 -2.61 -20.63
N CYS A 109 -7.20 -2.05 -19.79
CA CYS A 109 -7.05 -0.72 -19.21
C CYS A 109 -7.69 -0.64 -17.81
N GLY A 110 -6.87 -0.32 -16.81
CA GLY A 110 -7.28 -0.04 -15.44
C GLY A 110 -6.11 0.18 -14.48
N GLY A 111 -6.41 0.87 -13.37
CA GLY A 111 -5.45 1.16 -12.31
C GLY A 111 -5.45 0.09 -11.22
N GLY A 112 -4.27 -0.21 -10.68
CA GLY A 112 -4.06 -1.05 -9.50
C GLY A 112 -3.34 -0.32 -8.37
N TYR A 113 -3.43 1.01 -8.33
CA TYR A 113 -2.74 1.86 -7.34
C TYR A 113 -3.60 2.17 -6.12
N ALA A 114 -2.92 2.48 -5.00
CA ALA A 114 -3.52 2.99 -3.78
C ALA A 114 -3.28 4.50 -3.62
N LYS A 115 -4.17 5.16 -2.88
CA LYS A 115 -4.05 6.55 -2.45
C LYS A 115 -4.02 6.61 -0.92
N ILE A 116 -3.11 7.41 -0.37
CA ILE A 116 -2.98 7.67 1.07
C ILE A 116 -3.51 9.07 1.32
N TYR A 117 -4.56 9.17 2.11
CA TYR A 117 -5.29 10.42 2.35
C TYR A 117 -4.88 11.09 3.67
N PRO A 118 -5.12 12.42 3.81
CA PRO A 118 -5.16 13.08 5.12
C PRO A 118 -6.18 12.43 6.06
N GLY A 119 -5.96 12.54 7.38
CA GLY A 119 -6.77 11.84 8.39
C GLY A 119 -8.22 12.33 8.54
N ASP A 120 -8.57 13.46 7.92
CA ASP A 120 -9.87 14.13 7.94
C ASP A 120 -10.66 13.95 6.63
N VAL A 121 -10.20 13.10 5.72
CA VAL A 121 -10.94 12.82 4.47
C VAL A 121 -12.31 12.20 4.74
N ASP A 122 -13.33 12.66 4.01
CA ASP A 122 -14.64 12.00 3.98
C ASP A 122 -14.58 10.76 3.07
N GLN A 123 -14.64 9.57 3.70
CA GLN A 123 -14.59 8.28 3.01
C GLN A 123 -15.79 8.06 2.07
N THR A 124 -16.96 8.62 2.41
CA THR A 124 -18.20 8.44 1.63
C THR A 124 -18.24 9.35 0.40
N GLY A 125 -17.54 10.48 0.46
CA GLY A 125 -17.40 11.46 -0.62
C GLY A 125 -16.17 11.26 -1.52
N LEU A 126 -15.48 10.13 -1.46
CA LEU A 126 -14.25 9.91 -2.23
C LEU A 126 -14.50 9.85 -3.74
N THR A 127 -13.73 10.64 -4.50
CA THR A 127 -13.69 10.66 -5.96
C THR A 127 -12.25 10.61 -6.48
N GLY A 128 -12.10 10.62 -7.81
CA GLY A 128 -10.80 10.76 -8.46
C GLY A 128 -10.05 12.04 -8.07
N ASP A 129 -10.78 13.10 -7.75
CA ASP A 129 -10.27 14.45 -7.48
C ASP A 129 -10.04 14.73 -5.99
N SER A 130 -10.47 13.83 -5.10
CA SER A 130 -10.23 13.96 -3.66
C SER A 130 -8.72 14.09 -3.38
N VAL A 131 -8.35 15.09 -2.56
CA VAL A 131 -6.97 15.39 -2.22
C VAL A 131 -6.35 14.23 -1.44
N TYR A 132 -5.23 13.70 -1.93
CA TYR A 132 -4.43 12.67 -1.28
C TYR A 132 -3.02 13.21 -1.00
N ASN A 133 -2.28 12.56 -0.09
CA ASN A 133 -0.87 12.87 0.17
C ASN A 133 0.05 12.14 -0.82
N ILE A 134 -0.21 10.85 -1.04
CA ILE A 134 0.60 9.96 -1.89
C ILE A 134 -0.33 9.10 -2.74
N MET A 135 0.01 8.88 -4.01
CA MET A 135 -0.54 7.79 -4.84
C MET A 135 0.61 6.88 -5.28
N PHE A 136 0.43 5.58 -5.13
CA PHE A 136 1.45 4.58 -5.48
C PHE A 136 0.83 3.30 -6.06
N GLY A 137 1.39 2.79 -7.16
CA GLY A 137 1.08 1.47 -7.70
C GLY A 137 0.95 1.40 -9.22
N PRO A 138 0.65 0.21 -9.78
CA PRO A 138 0.60 -0.02 -11.21
C PRO A 138 -0.60 0.66 -11.89
N ASP A 139 -0.41 1.04 -13.14
CA ASP A 139 -1.44 1.55 -14.04
C ASP A 139 -1.19 1.05 -15.45
N ILE A 140 -2.18 0.36 -16.00
CA ILE A 140 -2.14 -0.26 -17.32
C ILE A 140 -3.24 0.39 -18.15
N CYS A 141 -2.93 0.86 -19.34
CA CYS A 141 -3.92 1.23 -20.33
C CYS A 141 -3.38 1.04 -21.75
N GLY A 142 -3.80 -0.06 -22.37
CA GLY A 142 -3.30 -0.53 -23.66
C GLY A 142 -1.80 -0.83 -23.64
N TYR A 143 -1.18 -0.71 -24.81
CA TYR A 143 0.25 -0.98 -24.97
C TYR A 143 1.14 0.20 -24.57
N SER A 144 0.61 1.42 -24.57
CA SER A 144 1.38 2.65 -24.36
C SER A 144 1.58 3.01 -22.89
N THR A 145 0.67 2.58 -22.02
CA THR A 145 0.71 2.89 -20.59
C THR A 145 0.84 1.60 -19.80
N LYS A 146 2.04 1.32 -19.30
CA LYS A 146 2.35 0.20 -18.39
C LYS A 146 3.40 0.65 -17.38
N LYS A 147 2.96 1.39 -16.38
CA LYS A 147 3.88 2.06 -15.44
C LYS A 147 3.43 1.98 -14.00
N VAL A 148 4.36 2.17 -13.08
CA VAL A 148 4.09 2.38 -11.66
C VAL A 148 4.05 3.87 -11.40
N HIS A 149 2.91 4.36 -10.92
CA HIS A 149 2.80 5.73 -10.43
C HIS A 149 3.48 5.84 -9.07
N VAL A 150 4.24 6.93 -8.90
CA VAL A 150 4.67 7.44 -7.60
C VAL A 150 4.39 8.94 -7.66
N ILE A 151 3.36 9.38 -6.95
CA ILE A 151 2.87 10.76 -7.00
C ILE A 151 2.83 11.33 -5.59
N PHE A 152 3.45 12.50 -5.41
CA PHE A 152 3.42 13.26 -4.17
C PHE A 152 2.60 14.54 -4.34
N THR A 153 1.71 14.81 -3.41
CA THR A 153 1.02 16.09 -3.36
C THR A 153 1.87 17.09 -2.59
N TYR A 154 2.33 18.14 -3.28
CA TYR A 154 3.14 19.19 -2.66
C TYR A 154 2.66 20.56 -3.12
N LYS A 155 2.39 21.45 -2.16
CA LYS A 155 1.87 22.81 -2.41
C LYS A 155 0.65 22.82 -3.35
N GLY A 156 -0.30 21.91 -3.09
CA GLY A 156 -1.54 21.78 -3.86
C GLY A 156 -1.39 21.21 -5.26
N LYS A 157 -0.22 20.65 -5.62
CA LYS A 157 0.05 20.04 -6.92
C LYS A 157 0.45 18.57 -6.77
N ASN A 158 -0.07 17.74 -7.66
CA ASN A 158 0.32 16.33 -7.78
C ASN A 158 1.58 16.24 -8.63
N LEU A 159 2.72 15.93 -8.00
CA LEU A 159 4.02 15.81 -8.64
C LEU A 159 4.30 14.35 -8.98
N LEU A 160 4.31 14.04 -10.27
CA LEU A 160 4.60 12.70 -10.78
C LEU A 160 6.11 12.45 -10.77
N ILE A 161 6.50 11.21 -10.48
CA ILE A 161 7.86 10.73 -10.70
C ILE A 161 8.29 10.91 -12.16
N LYS A 162 9.56 11.28 -12.36
CA LYS A 162 10.15 11.48 -13.68
C LYS A 162 10.70 10.19 -14.30
N LYS A 163 11.06 9.21 -13.45
CA LYS A 163 11.54 7.91 -13.89
C LYS A 163 10.36 7.09 -14.42
N ASP A 164 10.59 6.41 -15.52
CA ASP A 164 9.65 5.42 -16.04
C ASP A 164 9.91 4.07 -15.37
N ILE A 165 8.95 3.59 -14.58
CA ILE A 165 9.03 2.32 -13.86
C ILE A 165 7.98 1.41 -14.47
N LYS A 166 8.40 0.35 -15.16
CA LYS A 166 7.47 -0.60 -15.80
C LYS A 166 6.73 -1.41 -14.75
N CYS A 167 5.40 -1.48 -14.87
CA CYS A 167 4.60 -2.40 -14.06
C CYS A 167 4.59 -3.80 -14.67
N LYS A 168 4.12 -4.78 -13.88
CA LYS A 168 3.86 -6.14 -14.34
C LYS A 168 2.48 -6.20 -15.00
N ASP A 169 2.39 -6.96 -16.10
CA ASP A 169 1.21 -7.04 -16.96
C ASP A 169 0.78 -8.49 -17.26
N ASP A 170 1.31 -9.45 -16.50
CA ASP A 170 0.83 -10.83 -16.50
C ASP A 170 -0.33 -11.01 -15.49
N GLU A 171 -0.86 -12.24 -15.40
CA GLU A 171 -2.02 -12.57 -14.56
C GLU A 171 -1.65 -12.96 -13.11
N LEU A 172 -0.36 -12.94 -12.76
CA LEU A 172 0.14 -13.36 -11.46
C LEU A 172 0.05 -12.24 -10.42
N THR A 173 0.25 -12.64 -9.17
CA THR A 173 0.30 -11.73 -8.03
C THR A 173 1.69 -11.10 -7.94
N HIS A 174 1.75 -9.77 -7.90
CA HIS A 174 2.99 -9.02 -7.75
C HIS A 174 2.95 -8.12 -6.52
N LEU A 175 4.06 -8.05 -5.80
CA LEU A 175 4.24 -7.17 -4.65
C LEU A 175 4.79 -5.81 -5.12
N TYR A 176 4.15 -4.73 -4.69
CA TYR A 176 4.60 -3.36 -4.92
C TYR A 176 4.93 -2.72 -3.59
N THR A 177 6.14 -2.18 -3.46
CA THR A 177 6.64 -1.54 -2.24
C THR A 177 7.19 -0.16 -2.56
N LEU A 178 6.79 0.85 -1.81
CA LEU A 178 7.37 2.19 -1.86
C LEU A 178 7.99 2.49 -0.50
N ILE A 179 9.26 2.82 -0.48
CA ILE A 179 10.01 3.21 0.73
C ILE A 179 10.36 4.69 0.61
N LEU A 180 10.00 5.50 1.60
CA LEU A 180 10.32 6.92 1.69
C LEU A 180 11.16 7.16 2.95
N ASN A 181 12.35 7.72 2.77
CA ASN A 181 13.27 7.98 3.87
C ASN A 181 13.24 9.46 4.30
N PRO A 182 13.58 9.76 5.57
CA PRO A 182 13.57 11.13 6.07
C PRO A 182 14.65 12.03 5.46
N ASP A 183 15.62 11.47 4.73
CA ASP A 183 16.66 12.18 3.99
C ASP A 183 16.25 12.56 2.55
N ASN A 184 14.94 12.48 2.24
CA ASN A 184 14.35 12.72 0.92
C ASN A 184 14.76 11.71 -0.16
N THR A 185 15.24 10.52 0.22
CA THR A 185 15.43 9.40 -0.71
C THR A 185 14.18 8.50 -0.77
N TYR A 186 14.01 7.79 -1.89
CA TYR A 186 12.95 6.80 -2.04
C TYR A 186 13.43 5.58 -2.84
N GLU A 187 12.75 4.45 -2.63
CA GLU A 187 12.95 3.19 -3.34
C GLU A 187 11.59 2.61 -3.75
N VAL A 188 11.56 1.98 -4.93
CA VAL A 188 10.40 1.29 -5.51
C VAL A 188 10.86 -0.06 -6.05
#